data_AF-A0A4Z0F7H3-F1
#
_entry.id   AF-A0A4Z0F7H3-F1
#
_cell.length_a   1.000
_cell.length_b   1.000
_cell.length_c   1.000
_cell.angle_alpha   90.00
_cell.angle_beta   90.00
_cell.angle_gamma   90.00
#
_symmetry.space_group_name_H-M   'P 1'
#
loop_
_entity.id
_entity.type
_entity.pdbx_description
1 polymer ?
#
loop_
_entity_poly.entity_id
_entity_poly.type
_entity_poly.pdbx_seq_one_letter_code
_entity_poly.pdbx_strand_id
1 'polypeptide(L)'
;MSFFTRKDMGRIYVIRMELPDGEIIHKIGMCFSDRATDRMMELLRSWFVKYRYVPYAELRLDMACYNPKEVEKYIHRILDRNRYSCEHKVQGSTEMFRGVDEVRLLVFLRRFKDSVDPYCPDLDKSGYDIVNGLLSYE
;
A
#
# COMPACT_ATOMS: atom_id res chain seq x y z
N MET A 1 -6.48 19.37 -24.35
CA MET A 1 -6.73 17.93 -24.13
C MET A 1 -5.41 17.30 -23.72
N SER A 2 -5.28 16.85 -22.47
CA SER A 2 -4.11 16.10 -22.02
C SER A 2 -4.23 14.66 -22.55
N PHE A 3 -3.27 14.21 -23.34
CA PHE A 3 -3.23 12.84 -23.84
C PHE A 3 -2.56 11.96 -22.77
N PHE A 4 -3.35 11.18 -22.04
CA PHE A 4 -2.84 10.18 -21.09
C PHE A 4 -2.12 9.08 -21.87
N THR A 5 -0.86 8.82 -21.53
CA THR A 5 -0.09 7.74 -22.15
C THR A 5 -0.28 6.45 -21.35
N ARG A 6 -0.09 5.29 -21.98
CA ARG A 6 -0.19 3.97 -21.34
C ARG A 6 0.75 3.81 -20.12
N LYS A 7 1.76 4.68 -19.99
CA LYS A 7 2.69 4.75 -18.85
C LYS A 7 2.08 5.32 -17.58
N ASP A 8 0.96 6.03 -17.69
CA ASP A 8 0.27 6.65 -16.57
C ASP A 8 -0.71 5.69 -15.88
N MET A 9 -0.91 4.49 -16.44
CA MET A 9 -1.80 3.47 -15.89
C MET A 9 -1.01 2.33 -15.28
N GLY A 10 -1.37 1.95 -14.06
CA GLY A 10 -0.83 0.76 -13.41
C GLY A 10 -1.77 0.30 -12.30
N ARG A 11 -1.21 -0.26 -11.24
CA ARG A 11 -1.98 -0.84 -10.14
C ARG A 11 -1.41 -0.40 -8.79
N ILE A 12 -2.31 -0.23 -7.84
CA ILE A 12 -2.00 -0.07 -6.42
C ILE A 12 -2.49 -1.30 -5.69
N TYR A 13 -1.68 -1.78 -4.76
CA TYR A 13 -2.01 -2.95 -3.95
C TYR A 13 -1.69 -2.74 -2.47
N VAL A 14 -2.41 -3.49 -1.64
CA VAL A 14 -2.18 -3.58 -0.20
C VAL A 14 -2.09 -5.05 0.17
N ILE A 15 -0.98 -5.44 0.79
CA ILE A 15 -0.78 -6.77 1.35
C ILE A 15 -0.78 -6.65 2.86
N ARG A 16 -1.73 -7.31 3.53
CA ARG A 16 -1.70 -7.52 4.98
C ARG A 16 -0.78 -8.69 5.26
N MET A 17 0.12 -8.55 6.22
CA MET A 17 0.95 -9.63 6.71
C MET A 17 0.82 -9.69 8.22
N GLU A 18 0.71 -10.90 8.75
CA GLU A 18 0.67 -11.18 10.18
C GLU A 18 1.95 -11.91 10.58
N LEU A 19 2.70 -11.28 11.48
CA LEU A 19 3.95 -11.80 11.99
C LEU A 19 3.71 -12.81 13.11
N PRO A 20 4.70 -13.66 13.45
CA PRO A 20 4.51 -14.72 14.45
C PRO A 20 4.15 -14.24 15.86
N ASP A 21 4.46 -12.99 16.19
CA ASP A 21 4.11 -12.33 17.46
C ASP A 21 2.72 -11.69 17.44
N GLY A 22 1.99 -11.81 16.32
CA GLY A 22 0.68 -11.21 16.11
C GLY A 22 0.74 -9.77 15.60
N GLU A 23 1.93 -9.19 15.36
CA GLU A 23 2.02 -7.86 14.77
C GLU A 23 1.49 -7.89 13.33
N ILE A 24 0.59 -6.95 13.02
CA ILE A 24 0.02 -6.78 11.68
C ILE A 24 0.76 -5.65 10.98
N ILE A 25 1.31 -5.97 9.80
CA ILE A 25 1.96 -5.01 8.92
C ILE A 25 1.24 -4.94 7.58
N HIS A 26 1.16 -3.76 7.00
CA HIS A 26 0.60 -3.52 5.68
C HIS A 26 1.69 -3.06 4.73
N LYS A 27 1.94 -3.84 3.68
CA LYS A 27 2.73 -3.39 2.54
C LYS A 27 1.83 -2.67 1.55
N ILE A 28 2.16 -1.43 1.24
CA ILE A 28 1.43 -0.61 0.25
C ILE A 28 2.38 -0.32 -0.88
N GLY A 29 2.05 -0.79 -2.09
CA GLY A 29 2.93 -0.60 -3.22
C GLY A 29 2.19 -0.50 -4.55
N MET A 30 2.96 -0.20 -5.59
CA MET A 30 2.47 -0.16 -6.97
C MET A 30 3.13 -1.18 -7.88
N CYS A 31 2.45 -1.50 -8.98
CA CYS A 31 3.04 -2.25 -10.08
C CYS A 31 2.42 -1.88 -11.43
N PHE A 32 3.20 -2.05 -12.50
CA PHE A 32 2.71 -1.92 -13.88
C PHE A 32 2.36 -3.29 -14.52
N SER A 33 2.46 -4.38 -13.75
CA SER A 33 2.01 -5.71 -14.16
C SER A 33 0.49 -5.83 -14.07
N ASP A 34 -0.08 -6.81 -14.78
CA ASP A 34 -1.53 -7.05 -14.80
C ASP A 34 -2.11 -7.48 -13.44
N ARG A 35 -1.25 -7.97 -12.55
CA ARG A 35 -1.59 -8.49 -11.21
C ARG A 35 -0.54 -8.13 -10.18
N ALA A 36 -0.98 -7.87 -8.95
CA ALA A 36 -0.09 -7.62 -7.81
C ALA A 36 0.40 -8.93 -7.14
N THR A 37 -0.21 -10.08 -7.45
CA THR A 37 0.16 -11.38 -6.88
C THR A 37 1.64 -11.72 -7.08
N ASP A 38 2.21 -11.36 -8.24
CA ASP A 38 3.63 -11.62 -8.53
C ASP A 38 4.53 -10.86 -7.54
N ARG A 39 4.16 -9.62 -7.18
CA ARG A 39 4.90 -8.80 -6.20
C ARG A 39 4.76 -9.35 -4.79
N MET A 40 3.58 -9.87 -4.42
CA MET A 40 3.37 -10.57 -3.16
C MET A 40 4.27 -11.81 -3.07
N MET A 41 4.32 -12.63 -4.11
CA MET A 41 5.15 -13.85 -4.11
C MET A 41 6.65 -13.54 -4.10
N GLU A 42 7.10 -12.50 -4.80
CA GLU A 42 8.48 -12.01 -4.71
C GLU A 42 8.86 -11.61 -3.28
N LEU A 43 7.97 -10.86 -2.60
CA LEU A 43 8.15 -10.47 -1.21
C LEU A 43 8.23 -11.68 -0.29
N LEU A 44 7.26 -12.59 -0.36
CA LEU A 44 7.21 -13.78 0.51
C LEU A 44 8.40 -14.69 0.30
N ARG A 45 8.86 -14.86 -0.94
CA ARG A 45 10.11 -15.58 -1.24
C ARG A 45 11.31 -14.89 -0.60
N SER A 46 11.43 -13.56 -0.77
CA SER A 46 12.51 -12.81 -0.13
C SER A 46 12.45 -12.90 1.40
N TRP A 47 11.25 -12.91 1.97
CA TRP A 47 11.04 -13.07 3.40
C TRP A 47 11.53 -14.41 3.89
N PHE A 48 11.11 -15.50 3.23
CA PHE A 48 11.52 -16.86 3.56
C PHE A 48 13.03 -17.05 3.49
N VAL A 49 13.69 -16.49 2.47
CA VAL A 49 15.16 -16.59 2.34
C VAL A 49 15.88 -15.96 3.53
N LYS A 50 15.33 -14.88 4.11
CA LYS A 50 15.94 -14.14 5.22
C LYS A 50 15.55 -14.68 6.59
N TYR A 51 14.27 -14.92 6.82
CA TYR A 51 13.73 -15.27 8.13
C TYR A 51 13.41 -16.76 8.30
N ARG A 52 13.48 -17.56 7.22
CA ARG A 52 13.20 -19.01 7.22
C ARG A 52 11.80 -19.42 7.66
N TYR A 53 10.86 -18.47 7.65
CA TYR A 53 9.43 -18.70 7.74
C TYR A 53 8.70 -17.82 6.73
N VAL A 54 7.43 -18.14 6.45
CA VAL A 54 6.53 -17.33 5.63
C VAL A 54 5.42 -16.81 6.54
N PRO A 55 5.26 -15.49 6.70
CA PRO A 55 4.16 -14.93 7.47
C PRO A 55 2.83 -15.22 6.77
N TYR A 56 1.74 -15.26 7.54
CA TYR A 56 0.42 -15.28 6.94
C TYR A 56 0.21 -13.95 6.20
N ALA A 57 -0.22 -14.03 4.94
CA ALA A 57 -0.34 -12.84 4.10
C ALA A 57 -1.59 -12.89 3.21
N GLU A 58 -2.24 -11.74 3.08
CA GLU A 58 -3.44 -11.57 2.26
C GLU A 58 -3.31 -10.35 1.35
N LEU A 59 -3.71 -10.50 0.08
CA LEU A 59 -3.83 -9.39 -0.85
C LEU A 59 -5.17 -8.67 -0.62
N ARG A 60 -5.16 -7.62 0.20
CA ARG A 60 -6.37 -6.88 0.63
C ARG A 60 -6.87 -5.90 -0.42
N LEU A 61 -5.96 -5.38 -1.24
CA LEU A 61 -6.29 -4.53 -2.38
C LEU A 61 -5.42 -4.91 -3.56
N ASP A 62 -6.04 -4.96 -4.74
CA ASP A 62 -5.37 -4.99 -6.02
C ASP A 62 -6.27 -4.32 -7.05
N MET A 63 -5.97 -3.05 -7.37
CA MET A 63 -6.80 -2.24 -8.25
C MET A 63 -5.98 -1.50 -9.29
N ALA A 64 -6.55 -1.37 -10.49
CA ALA A 64 -6.03 -0.44 -11.48
C ALA A 64 -6.20 1.00 -10.99
N CYS A 65 -5.23 1.85 -11.30
CA CYS A 65 -5.18 3.25 -10.89
C CYS A 65 -4.40 4.07 -11.92
N TYR A 66 -4.81 5.32 -12.10
CA TYR A 66 -3.99 6.31 -12.81
C TYR A 66 -2.91 6.87 -11.87
N ASN A 67 -1.76 7.19 -12.42
CA ASN A 67 -0.61 7.75 -11.72
C ASN A 67 -0.23 6.99 -10.42
N PRO A 68 -0.12 5.64 -10.45
CA PRO A 68 0.03 4.84 -9.23
C PRO A 68 1.29 5.21 -8.43
N LYS A 69 2.36 5.65 -9.11
CA LYS A 69 3.59 6.15 -8.46
C LYS A 69 3.34 7.35 -7.54
N GLU A 70 2.47 8.27 -7.96
CA GLU A 70 2.20 9.47 -7.16
C GLU A 70 1.23 9.15 -6.02
N VAL A 71 0.23 8.28 -6.25
CA VAL A 71 -0.64 7.75 -5.19
C VAL A 71 0.18 7.05 -4.10
N GLU A 72 1.12 6.19 -4.50
CA GLU A 72 2.04 5.50 -3.60
C GLU A 72 2.88 6.48 -2.78
N LYS A 73 3.53 7.46 -3.43
CA LYS A 73 4.29 8.50 -2.73
C LYS A 73 3.43 9.29 -1.74
N TYR A 74 2.19 9.59 -2.12
CA TYR A 74 1.28 10.36 -1.28
C TYR A 74 0.91 9.59 -0.01
N ILE A 75 0.48 8.32 -0.15
CA ILE A 75 0.13 7.50 1.02
C ILE A 75 1.36 7.19 1.88
N HIS A 76 2.54 6.97 1.29
CA HIS A 76 3.77 6.77 2.05
C HIS A 76 4.15 8.01 2.86
N ARG A 77 3.87 9.22 2.35
CA ARG A 77 4.10 10.47 3.09
C ARG A 77 3.16 10.59 4.29
N ILE A 78 1.90 10.20 4.13
CA ILE A 78 0.92 10.20 5.23
C ILE A 78 1.33 9.21 6.32
N LEU A 79 1.73 8.00 5.92
CA LEU A 79 2.05 6.91 6.84
C LEU A 79 3.52 6.86 7.27
N ASP A 80 4.31 7.89 6.99
CA ASP A 80 5.76 7.84 7.21
C ASP A 80 6.13 7.59 8.69
N ARG A 81 5.31 8.08 9.62
CA ARG A 81 5.44 7.83 11.07
C ARG A 81 5.21 6.38 11.47
N ASN A 82 4.47 5.64 10.65
CA ASN A 82 4.08 4.25 10.87
C ASN A 82 5.00 3.26 10.15
N ARG A 83 6.07 3.74 9.51
CA ARG A 83 6.97 2.91 8.72
C ARG A 83 7.56 1.79 9.58
N TYR A 84 7.39 0.56 9.12
CA TYR A 84 7.94 -0.63 9.72
C TYR A 84 9.33 -0.91 9.16
N SER A 85 10.30 -1.15 10.03
CA SER A 85 11.66 -1.53 9.65
C SER A 85 11.89 -2.99 9.97
N CYS A 86 12.08 -3.80 8.94
CA CYS A 86 12.50 -5.19 9.08
C CYS A 86 13.92 -5.28 9.66
N GLU A 87 14.16 -6.21 10.58
CA GLU A 87 15.51 -6.51 11.11
C GLU A 87 16.46 -6.96 9.99
N HIS A 88 15.97 -7.81 9.09
CA HIS A 88 16.67 -8.24 7.88
C HIS A 88 16.07 -7.60 6.64
N LYS A 89 16.94 -7.09 5.77
CA LYS A 89 16.52 -6.49 4.50
C LYS A 89 15.86 -7.52 3.59
N VAL A 90 14.56 -7.36 3.39
CA VAL A 90 13.76 -8.10 2.40
C VAL A 90 13.43 -7.19 1.21
N GLN A 91 13.22 -7.78 0.04
CA GLN A 91 12.83 -7.05 -1.16
C GLN A 91 11.48 -6.36 -0.93
N GLY A 92 11.42 -5.04 -1.15
CA GLY A 92 10.19 -4.27 -0.90
C GLY A 92 9.88 -3.94 0.56
N SER A 93 10.85 -4.09 1.48
CA SER A 93 10.74 -3.75 2.92
C SER A 93 10.51 -2.27 3.22
N THR A 94 10.87 -1.37 2.30
CA THR A 94 10.79 0.07 2.53
C THR A 94 9.36 0.62 2.55
N GLU A 95 8.38 -0.18 2.16
CA GLU A 95 7.00 0.25 1.89
C GLU A 95 6.02 -0.49 2.82
N MET A 96 6.46 -0.79 4.04
CA MET A 96 5.69 -1.50 5.07
C MET A 96 5.34 -0.55 6.20
N PHE A 97 4.14 -0.70 6.74
CA PHE A 97 3.59 0.17 7.76
C PHE A 97 2.88 -0.67 8.83
N ARG A 98 2.94 -0.23 10.09
CA ARG A 98 2.26 -0.87 11.24
C ARG A 98 1.26 0.08 11.88
N GLY A 99 0.28 -0.45 12.61
CA GLY A 99 -0.73 0.38 13.29
C GLY A 99 -1.57 1.23 12.33
N VAL A 100 -1.89 0.67 11.17
CA VAL A 100 -2.74 1.31 10.15
C VAL A 100 -4.14 0.73 10.25
N ASP A 101 -5.16 1.60 10.29
CA ASP A 101 -6.55 1.18 10.12
C ASP A 101 -6.76 0.70 8.68
N GLU A 102 -6.79 -0.63 8.52
CA GLU A 102 -6.91 -1.27 7.21
C GLU A 102 -8.19 -0.84 6.48
N VAL A 103 -9.32 -0.78 7.17
CA VAL A 103 -10.61 -0.46 6.54
C VAL A 103 -10.57 0.95 5.98
N ARG A 104 -10.09 1.91 6.78
CA ARG A 104 -9.93 3.30 6.35
C ARG A 104 -8.92 3.43 5.22
N LEU A 105 -7.80 2.70 5.26
CA LEU A 105 -6.81 2.68 4.20
C LEU A 105 -7.41 2.20 2.88
N LEU A 106 -8.16 1.09 2.90
CA LEU A 106 -8.78 0.53 1.71
C LEU A 106 -9.84 1.46 1.12
N VAL A 107 -10.66 2.08 1.97
CA VAL A 107 -11.66 3.08 1.55
C VAL A 107 -10.97 4.30 0.93
N PHE A 108 -9.91 4.79 1.57
CA PHE A 108 -9.12 5.92 1.11
C PHE A 108 -8.52 5.66 -0.28
N LEU A 109 -7.79 4.54 -0.44
CA LEU A 109 -7.14 4.19 -1.71
C LEU A 109 -8.16 4.03 -2.84
N ARG A 110 -9.33 3.45 -2.58
CA ARG A 110 -10.38 3.28 -3.61
C ARG A 110 -10.87 4.61 -4.20
N ARG A 111 -10.71 5.73 -3.50
CA ARG A 111 -11.02 7.08 -4.06
C ARG A 111 -10.15 7.44 -5.26
N PHE A 112 -8.98 6.80 -5.42
CA PHE A 112 -8.05 7.06 -6.52
C PHE A 112 -8.29 6.19 -7.76
N LYS A 113 -9.16 5.17 -7.69
CA LYS A 113 -9.37 4.20 -8.78
C LYS A 113 -9.58 4.87 -10.14
N ASP A 114 -10.45 5.87 -10.16
CA ASP A 114 -10.83 6.62 -11.37
C ASP A 114 -10.32 8.07 -11.34
N SER A 115 -9.49 8.43 -10.35
CA SER A 115 -8.95 9.79 -10.22
C SER A 115 -7.80 9.98 -11.19
N VAL A 116 -7.91 10.97 -12.07
CA VAL A 116 -6.81 11.44 -12.91
C VAL A 116 -5.87 12.39 -12.16
N ASP A 117 -6.32 12.94 -11.03
CA ASP A 117 -5.50 13.77 -10.16
C ASP A 117 -4.70 12.87 -9.18
N PRO A 118 -3.35 12.87 -9.27
CA PRO A 118 -2.51 12.15 -8.34
C PRO A 118 -2.44 12.79 -6.94
N TYR A 119 -2.74 14.09 -6.83
CA TYR A 119 -2.72 14.86 -5.59
C TYR A 119 -4.13 15.06 -5.07
N CYS A 120 -4.74 13.94 -4.71
CA CYS A 120 -6.06 13.86 -4.12
C CYS A 120 -7.21 14.27 -5.06
N PRO A 121 -8.29 13.48 -5.16
CA PRO A 121 -9.58 14.09 -5.41
C PRO A 121 -9.85 15.03 -4.23
N ASP A 122 -10.30 16.26 -4.47
CA ASP A 122 -10.66 17.26 -3.46
C ASP A 122 -11.16 16.57 -2.18
N LEU A 123 -10.31 16.52 -1.13
CA LEU A 123 -10.71 15.88 0.11
C LEU A 123 -11.77 16.76 0.74
N ASP A 124 -13.02 16.32 0.64
CA ASP A 124 -14.09 16.78 1.48
C ASP A 124 -13.73 16.53 2.97
N LYS A 125 -14.53 17.10 3.89
CA LYS A 125 -14.33 16.87 5.34
C LYS A 125 -14.18 15.37 5.67
N SER A 126 -14.95 14.52 5.00
CA SER A 126 -14.87 13.05 5.13
C SER A 126 -13.51 12.48 4.74
N GLY A 127 -12.86 13.00 3.70
CA GLY A 127 -11.52 12.61 3.30
C GLY A 127 -10.46 12.92 4.34
N TYR A 128 -10.52 14.12 4.95
CA TYR A 128 -9.64 14.49 6.05
C TYR A 128 -9.88 13.65 7.30
N ASP A 129 -11.14 13.36 7.63
CA ASP A 129 -11.48 12.49 8.77
C ASP A 129 -10.95 11.07 8.59
N ILE A 130 -11.01 10.54 7.37
CA ILE A 130 -10.42 9.22 7.05
C ILE A 130 -8.90 9.27 7.23
N VAL A 131 -8.22 10.28 6.68
CA VAL A 131 -6.75 10.42 6.78
C VAL A 131 -6.30 10.59 8.23
N ASN A 132 -6.97 11.44 8.99
CA ASN A 132 -6.68 11.63 10.43
C ASN A 132 -6.97 10.35 11.23
N GLY A 133 -7.93 9.55 10.76
CA GLY A 133 -8.29 8.26 11.33
C GLY A 133 -7.47 7.07 10.83
N LEU A 134 -6.57 7.23 9.86
CA LEU A 134 -5.71 6.12 9.37
C LEU A 134 -4.76 5.63 10.46
N LEU A 135 -4.47 6.49 11.43
CA LEU A 135 -3.73 6.17 12.63
C LEU A 135 -4.70 5.56 13.63
N SER A 136 -4.51 4.29 13.96
CA SER A 136 -5.15 3.73 15.15
C SER A 136 -4.58 4.46 16.37
N TYR A 137 -5.36 5.35 16.96
CA TYR A 137 -5.10 5.80 18.33
C TYR A 137 -5.29 4.58 19.23
N GLU A 138 -4.24 4.19 19.93
CA GLU A 138 -4.35 3.34 21.12
C GLU A 138 -5.31 3.98 22.14
#